data_AF-L8JS31-F1
#
_entry.id   AF-L8JS31-F1
#
_cell.length_a   1.000
_cell.length_b   1.000
_cell.length_c   1.000
_cell.angle_alpha   90.00
_cell.angle_beta   90.00
_cell.angle_gamma   90.00
#
_symmetry.space_group_name_H-M   'P 1'
#
loop_
_entity.id
_entity.type
_entity.pdbx_description
1 polymer ?
#
loop_
_entity_poly.entity_id
_entity_poly.type
_entity_poly.pdbx_seq_one_letter_code
_entity_poly.pdbx_strand_id
1 'polypeptide(L)'
;MAELGNKIEEITGKGYDRHVVWSYEKGQRKVPAELIPVLARIFGVTTDMLFYTEAELHELKHIDTLTTNLADYRKMAENDPAKAVVEALNRLEEAQKEIQNLKDQIKNYKNEAETYKAELEKVKPTIKKISKYIDLLGYD
;
A
#
# COMPACT_ATOMS: atom_id res chain seq x y z
N MET A 1 -12.52 13.58 -21.80
CA MET A 1 -11.67 12.67 -21.01
C MET A 1 -12.43 11.37 -20.79
N ALA A 2 -12.03 10.32 -21.51
CA ALA A 2 -12.41 8.92 -21.28
C ALA A 2 -11.21 8.04 -21.65
N GLU A 3 -9.99 8.55 -21.41
CA GLU A 3 -8.75 7.92 -21.85
C GLU A 3 -8.49 6.62 -21.06
N LEU A 4 -8.86 6.61 -19.78
CA LEU A 4 -8.78 5.42 -18.93
C LEU A 4 -9.74 4.33 -19.40
N GLY A 5 -10.96 4.68 -19.79
CA GLY A 5 -11.96 3.74 -20.31
C GLY A 5 -11.47 3.03 -21.57
N ASN A 6 -10.92 3.80 -22.52
CA ASN A 6 -10.35 3.26 -23.75
C ASN A 6 -9.15 2.32 -23.48
N LYS A 7 -8.26 2.70 -22.54
CA LYS A 7 -7.10 1.85 -22.17
C LYS A 7 -7.51 0.57 -21.44
N ILE A 8 -8.56 0.61 -20.62
CA ILE A 8 -9.11 -0.59 -19.99
C ILE A 8 -9.71 -1.51 -21.06
N GLU A 9 -10.46 -0.95 -22.01
CA GLU A 9 -11.06 -1.72 -23.11
C GLU A 9 -10.00 -2.36 -24.01
N GLU A 10 -8.92 -1.65 -24.33
CA GLU A 10 -7.80 -2.18 -25.12
C GLU A 10 -7.14 -3.41 -24.46
N ILE A 11 -7.01 -3.39 -23.13
CA ILE A 11 -6.33 -4.46 -22.39
C ILE A 11 -7.27 -5.63 -22.06
N THR A 12 -8.54 -5.34 -21.77
CA THR A 12 -9.50 -6.34 -21.26
C THR A 12 -10.51 -6.83 -22.29
N GLY A 13 -10.63 -6.13 -23.43
CA GLY A 13 -11.69 -6.33 -24.43
C GLY A 13 -13.09 -6.00 -23.92
N LYS A 14 -13.22 -5.40 -22.73
CA LYS A 14 -14.50 -5.04 -22.11
C LYS A 14 -14.62 -3.51 -22.06
N GLY A 15 -15.63 -3.00 -22.76
CA GLY A 15 -16.01 -1.59 -22.67
C GLY A 15 -16.66 -1.30 -21.31
N TYR A 16 -16.28 -0.18 -20.70
CA TYR A 16 -16.90 0.32 -19.47
C TYR A 16 -17.65 1.61 -19.76
N ASP A 17 -18.82 1.76 -19.14
CA ASP A 17 -19.60 2.99 -19.26
C ASP A 17 -18.80 4.19 -18.76
N ARG A 18 -18.88 5.32 -19.49
CA ARG A 18 -18.12 6.53 -19.21
C ARG A 18 -18.39 7.07 -17.80
N HIS A 19 -19.63 6.99 -17.31
CA HIS A 19 -19.96 7.39 -15.95
C HIS A 19 -19.31 6.48 -14.91
N VAL A 20 -19.21 5.19 -15.20
CA VAL A 20 -18.58 4.21 -14.31
C VAL A 20 -17.08 4.48 -14.19
N VAL A 21 -16.40 4.73 -15.32
CA VAL A 21 -14.97 5.08 -15.33
C VAL A 21 -14.74 6.39 -14.59
N TRP A 22 -15.57 7.40 -14.83
CA TRP A 22 -15.47 8.69 -14.14
C TRP A 22 -15.65 8.55 -12.61
N SER A 23 -16.57 7.69 -12.15
CA SER A 23 -16.74 7.43 -10.72
C SER A 23 -15.54 6.72 -10.08
N TYR A 24 -14.79 5.91 -10.83
CA TYR A 24 -13.53 5.34 -10.38
C TYR A 24 -12.46 6.42 -10.25
N GLU A 25 -12.30 7.29 -11.26
CA GLU A 25 -11.33 8.38 -11.26
C GLU A 25 -11.55 9.38 -10.12
N LYS A 26 -12.81 9.60 -9.72
CA LYS A 26 -13.17 10.49 -8.61
C LYS A 26 -13.16 9.80 -7.25
N GLY A 27 -12.82 8.51 -7.16
CA GLY A 27 -12.86 7.75 -5.92
C GLY A 27 -14.27 7.59 -5.33
N GLN A 28 -15.31 7.92 -6.10
CA GLN A 28 -16.71 7.82 -5.68
C GLN A 28 -17.22 6.37 -5.73
N ARG A 29 -16.50 5.49 -6.42
CA ARG A 29 -16.79 4.06 -6.50
C ARG A 29 -15.52 3.26 -6.31
N LYS A 30 -15.60 2.17 -5.53
CA LYS A 30 -14.51 1.21 -5.41
C LYS A 30 -14.27 0.52 -6.76
N VAL A 31 -13.01 0.46 -7.16
CA VAL A 31 -12.59 -0.28 -8.34
C VAL A 31 -12.75 -1.78 -8.07
N PRO A 32 -13.40 -2.54 -8.98
CA PRO A 32 -13.48 -4.00 -8.91
C PRO A 32 -12.09 -4.64 -8.82
N ALA A 33 -11.96 -5.72 -8.04
CA ALA A 33 -10.67 -6.37 -7.83
C ALA A 33 -10.02 -6.86 -9.14
N GLU A 34 -10.83 -7.28 -10.11
CA GLU A 34 -10.41 -7.71 -11.44
C GLU A 34 -9.72 -6.61 -12.26
N LEU A 35 -10.00 -5.34 -11.97
CA LEU A 35 -9.41 -4.19 -12.67
C LEU A 35 -8.12 -3.68 -12.03
N ILE A 36 -7.80 -4.08 -10.80
CA ILE A 36 -6.59 -3.61 -10.09
C ILE A 36 -5.31 -3.96 -10.90
N PRO A 37 -5.09 -5.20 -11.39
CA PRO A 37 -3.89 -5.51 -12.16
C PRO A 37 -3.84 -4.79 -13.51
N VAL A 38 -5.00 -4.53 -14.11
CA VAL A 38 -5.12 -3.81 -15.39
C VAL A 38 -4.70 -2.36 -15.21
N LEU A 39 -5.22 -1.70 -14.16
CA LEU A 39 -4.83 -0.33 -13.83
C LEU A 39 -3.34 -0.24 -13.49
N ALA A 40 -2.80 -1.19 -12.73
CA ALA A 40 -1.38 -1.21 -12.39
C ALA A 40 -0.51 -1.27 -13.66
N ARG A 41 -0.92 -2.09 -14.64
CA ARG A 41 -0.28 -2.16 -15.96
C ARG A 41 -0.43 -0.86 -16.76
N ILE A 42 -1.60 -0.22 -16.76
CA ILE A 42 -1.84 1.07 -17.45
C ILE A 42 -0.93 2.17 -16.90
N PHE A 43 -0.77 2.23 -15.58
CA PHE A 43 0.03 3.26 -14.91
C PHE A 43 1.52 2.88 -14.78
N GLY A 44 1.91 1.67 -15.17
CA GLY A 44 3.30 1.20 -15.06
C GLY A 44 3.79 1.03 -13.62
N VAL A 45 2.88 0.74 -12.69
CA VAL A 45 3.17 0.59 -11.26
C VAL A 45 2.81 -0.81 -10.76
N THR A 46 3.23 -1.17 -9.54
CA THR A 46 2.76 -2.41 -8.92
C THR A 46 1.33 -2.24 -8.39
N THR A 47 0.62 -3.34 -8.19
CA THR A 47 -0.75 -3.30 -7.63
C THR A 47 -0.78 -2.64 -6.26
N ASP A 48 0.26 -2.84 -5.45
CA ASP A 48 0.36 -2.27 -4.11
C ASP A 48 0.48 -0.74 -4.17
N MET A 49 1.18 -0.22 -5.18
CA MET A 49 1.36 1.22 -5.40
C MET A 49 0.06 1.97 -5.72
N LEU A 50 -0.99 1.29 -6.19
CA LEU A 50 -2.29 1.91 -6.43
C LEU A 50 -3.07 2.21 -5.15
N PHE A 51 -2.68 1.62 -4.01
CA PHE A 51 -3.38 1.77 -2.74
C PHE A 51 -2.71 2.77 -1.79
N TYR A 52 -1.51 3.25 -2.13
CA TYR A 52 -0.85 4.28 -1.36
C TYR A 52 -1.37 5.66 -1.74
N THR A 53 -1.65 6.47 -0.72
CA THR A 53 -1.90 7.90 -0.85
C THR A 53 -0.64 8.63 -1.27
N GLU A 54 -0.79 9.85 -1.80
CA GLU A 54 0.34 10.70 -2.17
C GLU A 54 1.26 11.02 -0.98
N ALA A 55 0.70 11.03 0.25
CA ALA A 55 1.45 11.16 1.49
C ALA A 55 2.27 9.90 1.80
N GLU A 56 1.68 8.71 1.68
CA GLU A 56 2.39 7.42 1.88
C GLU A 56 3.46 7.18 0.80
N LEU A 57 3.21 7.61 -0.44
CA LEU A 57 4.21 7.63 -1.51
C LEU A 57 5.35 8.62 -1.23
N HIS A 58 5.06 9.73 -0.56
CA HIS A 58 6.08 10.70 -0.13
C HIS A 58 6.98 10.14 0.97
N GLU A 59 6.45 9.31 1.86
CA GLU A 59 7.25 8.56 2.84
C GLU A 59 8.13 7.48 2.17
N LEU A 60 7.67 6.89 1.06
CA LEU A 60 8.46 5.95 0.25
C LEU A 60 9.60 6.62 -0.56
N LYS A 61 9.63 7.96 -0.69
CA LYS A 61 10.72 8.70 -1.37
C LYS A 61 12.08 8.58 -0.65
N HIS A 62 12.14 7.96 0.52
CA HIS A 62 13.42 7.54 1.12
C HIS A 62 14.22 6.56 0.23
N ILE A 63 13.59 5.91 -0.75
CA ILE A 63 14.31 5.07 -1.74
C ILE A 63 15.21 5.93 -2.65
N ASP A 64 14.79 7.13 -3.04
CA ASP A 64 15.63 8.02 -3.85
C ASP A 64 16.87 8.48 -3.08
N THR A 65 16.77 8.65 -1.76
CA THR A 65 17.93 9.01 -0.93
C THR A 65 19.02 7.94 -0.89
N LEU A 66 18.69 6.66 -1.07
CA LEU A 66 19.71 5.58 -1.17
C LEU A 66 20.57 5.71 -2.43
N THR A 67 19.98 6.19 -3.53
CA THR A 67 20.67 6.34 -4.82
C THR A 67 21.61 7.54 -4.80
N THR A 68 21.19 8.65 -4.18
CA THR A 68 22.05 9.84 -3.95
C THR A 68 23.21 9.51 -3.02
N ASN A 69 22.97 8.74 -1.95
CA ASN A 69 24.00 8.32 -1.01
C ASN A 69 25.09 7.47 -1.68
N LEU A 70 24.74 6.58 -2.63
CA LEU A 70 25.69 5.73 -3.36
C LEU A 70 26.70 6.54 -4.21
N ALA A 71 26.26 7.64 -4.82
CA ALA A 71 27.14 8.51 -5.59
C ALA A 71 28.15 9.24 -4.70
N ASP A 72 27.72 9.66 -3.51
CA ASP A 72 28.59 10.33 -2.54
C ASP A 72 29.61 9.37 -1.92
N TYR A 73 29.22 8.11 -1.63
CA TYR A 73 30.14 7.08 -1.19
C TYR A 73 31.22 6.75 -2.23
N ARG A 74 30.86 6.72 -3.52
CA ARG A 74 31.83 6.49 -4.60
C ARG A 74 32.86 7.61 -4.67
N LYS A 75 32.41 8.87 -4.61
CA LYS A 75 33.31 10.04 -4.57
C LYS A 75 34.18 10.05 -3.30
N MET A 76 33.63 9.63 -2.16
CA MET A 76 34.41 9.54 -0.92
C MET A 76 35.45 8.42 -0.98
N ALA A 77 35.12 7.28 -1.58
CA ALA A 77 36.03 6.15 -1.75
C ALA A 77 37.20 6.45 -2.71
N GLU A 78 36.98 7.31 -3.72
CA GLU A 78 38.05 7.77 -4.62
C GLU A 78 39.08 8.68 -3.92
N ASN A 79 38.66 9.43 -2.90
CA ASN A 79 39.51 10.40 -2.21
C ASN A 79 40.09 9.87 -0.88
N ASP A 80 39.31 9.08 -0.13
CA ASP A 80 39.70 8.49 1.15
C ASP A 80 38.94 7.17 1.37
N PRO A 81 39.48 6.04 0.90
CA PRO A 81 38.82 4.74 0.97
C PRO A 81 38.62 4.26 2.41
N ALA A 82 39.51 4.62 3.34
CA ALA A 82 39.38 4.23 4.75
C ALA A 82 38.17 4.93 5.39
N LYS A 83 38.02 6.23 5.16
CA LYS A 83 36.86 6.99 5.64
C LYS A 83 35.54 6.53 5.01
N ALA A 84 35.54 6.22 3.71
CA ALA A 84 34.36 5.71 3.02
C ALA A 84 33.89 4.36 3.60
N VAL A 85 34.82 3.46 3.95
CA VAL A 85 34.50 2.17 4.59
C VAL A 85 33.91 2.37 5.99
N VAL A 86 34.47 3.26 6.81
CA VAL A 86 33.94 3.54 8.16
C VAL A 86 32.52 4.10 8.07
N GLU A 87 32.27 5.07 7.20
CA GLU A 87 30.94 5.64 7.04
C GLU A 87 29.94 4.61 6.50
N ALA A 88 30.34 3.77 5.55
CA ALA A 88 29.50 2.69 5.05
C ALA A 88 29.14 1.66 6.14
N LEU A 89 30.08 1.33 7.04
CA LEU A 89 29.82 0.45 8.18
C LEU A 89 28.86 1.09 9.19
N ASN A 90 29.03 2.36 9.52
CA ASN A 90 28.13 3.08 10.43
C ASN A 90 26.70 3.08 9.89
N ARG A 91 26.55 3.34 8.58
CA ARG A 91 25.26 3.37 7.90
C ARG A 91 24.61 1.99 7.80
N LEU A 92 25.42 0.96 7.60
CA LEU A 92 24.94 -0.41 7.66
C LEU A 92 24.39 -0.74 9.06
N GLU A 93 25.07 -0.28 10.11
CA GLU A 93 24.61 -0.46 11.50
C GLU A 93 23.31 0.31 11.79
N GLU A 94 23.20 1.56 11.31
CA GLU A 94 21.98 2.36 11.39
C GLU A 94 20.81 1.65 10.69
N ALA A 95 21.02 1.19 9.45
CA ALA A 95 20.01 0.48 8.67
C ALA A 95 19.61 -0.84 9.35
N GLN A 96 20.54 -1.57 9.96
CA GLN A 96 20.23 -2.79 10.72
C GLN A 96 19.34 -2.50 11.93
N LYS A 97 19.62 -1.41 12.67
CA LYS A 97 18.78 -0.99 13.80
C LYS A 97 17.38 -0.60 13.34
N GLU A 98 17.28 0.13 12.24
CA GLU A 98 15.99 0.54 11.67
C GLU A 98 15.18 -0.68 11.19
N ILE A 99 15.81 -1.63 10.48
CA ILE A 99 15.18 -2.89 10.08
C ILE A 99 14.68 -3.67 11.29
N GLN A 100 15.44 -3.72 12.38
CA GLN A 100 15.01 -4.41 13.59
C GLN A 100 13.80 -3.71 14.23
N ASN A 101 13.81 -2.39 14.32
CA ASN A 101 12.68 -1.61 14.81
C ASN A 101 11.41 -1.83 13.97
N LEU A 102 11.53 -1.81 12.64
CA LEU A 102 10.42 -2.08 11.73
C LEU A 102 9.89 -3.52 11.89
N LYS A 103 10.75 -4.51 12.09
CA LYS A 103 10.33 -5.89 12.38
C LYS A 103 9.51 -5.98 13.67
N ASP A 104 9.93 -5.27 14.71
CA ASP A 104 9.22 -5.25 15.99
C ASP A 104 7.85 -4.56 15.87
N GLN A 105 7.78 -3.46 15.10
CA GLN A 105 6.51 -2.80 14.78
C GLN A 105 5.56 -3.73 14.00
N ILE A 106 6.05 -4.41 12.96
CA ILE A 106 5.26 -5.39 12.19
C ILE A 106 4.70 -6.48 13.11
N LYS A 107 5.52 -6.98 14.04
CA LYS A 107 5.09 -7.98 15.02
C LYS A 107 3.98 -7.46 15.92
N ASN A 108 4.09 -6.21 16.40
CA ASN A 108 3.05 -5.57 17.21
C ASN A 108 1.75 -5.40 16.42
N TYR A 109 1.81 -4.84 15.21
CA TYR A 109 0.62 -4.67 14.36
C TYR A 109 -0.06 -6.00 14.02
N LYS A 110 0.73 -7.07 13.84
CA LYS A 110 0.18 -8.41 13.62
C LYS A 110 -0.61 -8.90 14.85
N ASN A 111 -0.06 -8.71 16.06
CA ASN A 111 -0.74 -9.10 17.30
C ASN A 111 -2.02 -8.28 17.53
N GLU A 112 -1.99 -6.97 17.23
CA GLU A 112 -3.17 -6.11 17.30
C GLU A 112 -4.25 -6.56 16.31
N ALA A 113 -3.87 -6.86 15.07
CA ALA A 113 -4.79 -7.38 14.07
C ALA A 113 -5.42 -8.73 14.48
N GLU A 114 -4.65 -9.62 15.09
CA GLU A 114 -5.17 -10.87 15.65
C GLU A 114 -6.14 -10.63 16.81
N THR A 115 -5.85 -9.64 17.66
CA THR A 115 -6.72 -9.24 18.78
C THR A 115 -8.05 -8.69 18.26
N TYR A 116 -8.02 -7.74 17.32
CA TYR A 116 -9.24 -7.20 16.71
C TYR A 116 -10.05 -8.27 15.99
N LYS A 117 -9.38 -9.22 15.31
CA LYS A 117 -10.06 -10.35 14.68
C LYS A 117 -10.78 -11.22 15.73
N ALA A 118 -10.15 -11.50 16.85
CA ALA A 118 -10.77 -12.27 17.93
C ALA A 118 -11.97 -11.53 18.56
N GLU A 119 -11.88 -10.22 18.75
CA GLU A 119 -12.99 -9.40 19.23
C GLU A 119 -14.16 -9.37 18.25
N LEU A 120 -13.89 -9.23 16.95
CA LEU A 120 -14.92 -9.30 15.91
C LEU A 120 -15.66 -10.65 15.93
N GLU A 121 -14.95 -11.76 16.10
CA GLU A 121 -15.57 -13.08 16.22
C GLU A 121 -16.47 -13.20 17.47
N LYS A 122 -16.15 -12.50 18.56
CA LYS A 122 -17.00 -12.47 19.77
C LYS A 122 -18.26 -11.62 19.58
N VAL A 123 -18.20 -10.56 18.77
CA VAL A 123 -19.32 -9.63 18.56
C VAL A 123 -20.31 -10.17 17.52
N LYS A 124 -19.85 -10.93 16.52
CA LYS A 124 -20.69 -11.53 15.46
C LYS A 124 -21.95 -12.27 15.96
N PRO A 125 -21.88 -13.16 16.98
CA PRO A 125 -23.04 -13.87 17.50
C PRO A 125 -24.08 -12.94 18.12
N THR A 126 -23.64 -11.86 18.77
CA THR A 126 -24.51 -10.86 19.39
C THR A 126 -25.26 -10.08 18.32
N ILE A 127 -24.56 -9.65 17.26
CA ILE A 127 -25.21 -9.03 16.10
C ILE A 127 -26.25 -9.97 15.50
N LYS A 128 -25.90 -11.25 15.28
CA LYS A 128 -26.82 -12.24 14.72
C LYS A 128 -28.08 -12.44 15.58
N LYS A 129 -27.95 -12.41 16.92
CA LYS A 129 -29.08 -12.46 17.84
C LYS A 129 -29.95 -11.20 17.72
N ILE A 130 -29.34 -10.02 17.72
CA ILE A 130 -30.05 -8.74 17.60
C ILE A 130 -30.79 -8.66 16.26
N SER A 131 -30.16 -9.01 15.14
CA SER A 131 -30.83 -9.05 13.83
C SER A 131 -32.05 -9.97 13.87
N LYS A 132 -31.92 -11.17 14.44
CA LYS A 132 -33.07 -12.08 14.59
C LYS A 132 -34.21 -11.50 15.42
N TYR A 133 -33.90 -10.72 16.46
CA TYR A 133 -34.93 -10.04 17.26
C TYR A 133 -35.59 -8.90 16.49
N ILE A 134 -34.84 -8.13 15.70
CA ILE A 134 -35.40 -7.08 14.83
C ILE A 134 -36.35 -7.70 13.80
N ASP A 135 -35.93 -8.79 13.13
CA ASP A 135 -36.76 -9.52 12.16
C ASP A 135 -38.08 -10.03 12.80
N LEU A 136 -38.03 -10.48 14.05
CA LEU A 136 -39.21 -10.94 14.81
C LEU A 136 -40.12 -9.81 15.26
N LEU A 137 -39.59 -8.59 15.42
CA LEU A 137 -40.36 -7.41 15.82
C LEU A 137 -41.01 -6.68 14.63
N GLY A 138 -40.78 -7.14 13.40
CA GLY A 138 -41.44 -6.60 12.20
C GLY A 138 -41.04 -5.17 11.84
N TYR A 139 -39.84 -4.74 12.26
CA TYR A 139 -39.25 -3.49 11.79
C TYR A 139 -38.52 -3.76 10.48
N ASP A 140 -39.20 -3.49 9.35
CA ASP A 140 -38.59 -3.36 8.01
C ASP A 140 -37.76 -2.07 7.89
#